data_AF-A0A1Q9MYK3-F1
#
_entry.id   AF-A0A1Q9MYK3-F1
#
_cell.length_a   1.000
_cell.length_b   1.000
_cell.length_c   1.000
_cell.angle_alpha   90.00
_cell.angle_beta   90.00
_cell.angle_gamma   90.00
#
_symmetry.space_group_name_H-M   'P 1'
#
loop_
_entity.id
_entity.type
_entity.pdbx_description
1 polymer ?
#
loop_
_entity_poly.entity_id
_entity_poly.type
_entity_poly.pdbx_seq_one_letter_code
_entity_poly.pdbx_strand_id
1 'polypeptide(L)'
;MRPKHGFGSIETLHAIIDSDVAEKNFVGTDVILEGVTIDDIEKAKNLFLRFSGEEVLDNTKYGAVLTKKGKPARIFINGVKVAEEDKFLFSYNITALTTAIKKALNRERSNVGRIAYSDRVKSILLESSKENVAKALIDDLQRFSLGTNHDELKWIDVQEHAVKILNAQKKNVIFLTAEEAIEHPQMIDEAKSGGYDIVTIPASLKEKVQGTVDQNGNPIRDLGGFVREYDESFQFKFINEDQLTPPERQVFALVNPTFELVGGRPLIVKEVKVSENMKKEGTSFINRLGLWDPSSRSIILKRTTLNSTSQFSETLFHETAHATSKALDVSRSFELELSRMLGILAEKLLKPSNGKD
;
A
#
# COMPACT_ATOMS: atom_id res chain seq x y z
N MET A 1 -1.03 -53.08 -29.28
CA MET A 1 0.17 -52.23 -29.19
C MET A 1 1.39 -53.03 -29.59
N ARG A 2 2.14 -52.62 -30.62
CA ARG A 2 3.46 -53.17 -30.93
C ARG A 2 4.46 -52.00 -30.97
N PRO A 3 5.62 -52.08 -30.29
CA PRO A 3 6.63 -51.05 -30.38
C PRO A 3 7.27 -51.04 -31.78
N LYS A 4 7.44 -49.85 -32.34
CA LYS A 4 8.19 -49.66 -33.60
C LYS A 4 9.66 -49.96 -33.32
N HIS A 5 10.27 -50.84 -34.12
CA HIS A 5 11.66 -51.26 -33.94
C HIS A 5 12.59 -50.03 -33.98
N GLY A 6 13.29 -49.77 -32.87
CA GLY A 6 14.20 -48.61 -32.71
C GLY A 6 13.75 -47.48 -31.77
N PHE A 7 12.52 -47.50 -31.26
CA PHE A 7 11.99 -46.46 -30.35
C PHE A 7 11.52 -47.08 -29.02
N GLY A 8 12.46 -47.40 -28.15
CA GLY A 8 12.27 -48.22 -26.94
C GLY A 8 11.50 -47.61 -25.76
N SER A 9 10.56 -46.68 -25.97
CA SER A 9 9.67 -46.19 -24.89
C SER A 9 8.50 -45.30 -25.32
N ILE A 10 8.25 -45.11 -26.63
CA ILE A 10 7.22 -44.18 -27.11
C ILE A 10 5.98 -44.98 -27.52
N GLU A 11 4.84 -44.71 -26.88
CA GLU A 11 3.55 -45.19 -27.34
C GLU A 11 3.21 -44.53 -28.68
N THR A 12 3.14 -45.32 -29.74
CA THR A 12 2.82 -44.82 -31.08
C THR A 12 1.39 -45.19 -31.46
N LEU A 13 0.60 -44.19 -31.84
CA LEU A 13 -0.73 -44.39 -32.40
C LEU A 13 -0.60 -45.01 -33.80
N HIS A 14 -1.22 -46.17 -34.00
CA HIS A 14 -1.24 -46.84 -35.30
C HIS A 14 -2.55 -46.49 -35.99
N ALA A 15 -2.49 -45.70 -37.06
CA ALA A 15 -3.64 -45.46 -37.91
C ALA A 15 -3.67 -46.53 -39.01
N ILE A 16 -4.80 -47.24 -39.11
CA ILE A 16 -5.10 -48.13 -40.24
C ILE A 16 -6.12 -47.37 -41.09
N ILE A 17 -5.77 -47.10 -42.34
CA ILE A 17 -6.69 -46.50 -43.30
C ILE A 17 -7.24 -47.65 -44.12
N ASP A 18 -8.52 -47.96 -43.91
CA ASP A 18 -9.24 -48.92 -44.74
C ASP A 18 -9.81 -48.18 -45.96
N SER A 19 -9.37 -48.58 -47.15
CA SER A 19 -9.78 -47.98 -48.42
C SER A 19 -11.11 -48.52 -48.96
N ASP A 20 -11.68 -49.56 -48.36
CA ASP A 20 -12.84 -50.27 -48.90
C ASP A 20 -14.19 -49.73 -48.37
N VAL A 21 -14.19 -48.78 -47.44
CA VAL A 21 -15.41 -48.20 -46.85
C VAL A 21 -15.60 -46.76 -47.30
N ALA A 22 -15.91 -46.57 -48.58
CA ALA A 22 -16.30 -45.27 -49.12
C ALA A 22 -17.82 -45.25 -49.35
N GLU A 23 -18.59 -45.04 -48.28
CA GLU A 23 -19.97 -44.60 -48.43
C GLU A 23 -19.96 -43.22 -49.10
N LYS A 24 -20.19 -43.19 -50.42
CA LYS A 24 -20.06 -41.98 -51.26
C LYS A 24 -21.01 -40.84 -50.87
N ASN A 25 -22.00 -41.12 -50.02
CA ASN A 25 -22.98 -40.16 -49.54
C ASN A 25 -22.85 -39.85 -48.03
N PHE A 26 -21.82 -40.36 -47.36
CA PHE A 26 -21.60 -40.08 -45.94
C PHE A 26 -21.16 -38.63 -45.75
N VAL A 27 -21.93 -37.86 -44.97
CA VAL A 27 -21.65 -36.46 -44.65
C VAL A 27 -21.19 -36.39 -43.21
N GLY A 28 -19.89 -36.18 -42.99
CA GLY A 28 -19.32 -35.97 -41.67
C GLY A 28 -18.18 -36.92 -41.34
N THR A 29 -17.99 -37.22 -40.06
CA THR A 29 -16.98 -38.15 -39.55
C THR A 29 -17.54 -38.82 -38.31
N ASP A 30 -17.73 -40.14 -38.37
CA ASP A 30 -18.06 -40.93 -37.19
C ASP A 30 -16.77 -41.45 -36.56
N VAL A 31 -16.67 -41.30 -35.25
CA VAL A 31 -15.49 -41.70 -34.46
C VAL A 31 -15.95 -42.62 -33.35
N ILE A 32 -15.46 -43.87 -33.37
CA ILE A 32 -15.71 -44.86 -32.31
C ILE A 32 -14.41 -45.02 -31.51
N LEU A 33 -14.50 -44.77 -30.20
CA LEU A 33 -13.40 -45.00 -29.26
C LEU A 33 -13.71 -46.25 -28.44
N GLU A 34 -13.00 -47.34 -28.72
CA GLU A 34 -13.14 -48.60 -27.99
C GLU A 34 -12.10 -48.73 -26.88
N GLY A 35 -12.45 -49.38 -25.76
CA GLY A 35 -11.54 -49.59 -24.63
C GLY A 35 -11.28 -48.35 -23.77
N VAL A 36 -12.04 -47.28 -23.94
CA VAL A 36 -11.95 -46.04 -23.16
C VAL A 36 -13.04 -46.02 -22.09
N THR A 37 -12.66 -45.82 -20.83
CA THR A 37 -13.64 -45.70 -19.73
C THR A 37 -14.21 -44.28 -19.64
N ILE A 38 -15.34 -44.13 -18.94
CA ILE A 38 -15.89 -42.78 -18.65
C ILE A 38 -14.88 -41.93 -17.87
N ASP A 39 -14.11 -42.54 -16.97
CA ASP A 39 -13.07 -41.84 -16.20
C ASP A 39 -11.94 -41.32 -17.11
N ASP A 40 -11.55 -42.09 -18.13
CA ASP A 40 -10.58 -41.63 -19.13
C ASP A 40 -11.11 -40.44 -19.95
N ILE A 41 -12.39 -40.45 -20.29
CA ILE A 41 -13.05 -39.32 -20.96
C ILE A 41 -13.02 -38.07 -20.07
N GLU A 42 -13.34 -38.20 -18.78
CA GLU A 42 -13.31 -37.07 -17.85
C GLU A 42 -11.89 -36.55 -17.60
N LYS A 43 -10.89 -37.43 -17.53
CA LYS A 43 -9.47 -37.04 -17.49
C LYS A 43 -9.05 -36.31 -18.76
N ALA A 44 -9.46 -36.79 -19.94
CA ALA A 44 -9.16 -36.15 -21.22
C ALA A 44 -9.83 -34.78 -21.33
N LYS A 45 -11.09 -34.64 -20.92
CA LYS A 45 -11.79 -33.34 -20.86
C LYS A 45 -11.03 -32.33 -20.01
N ASN A 46 -10.49 -32.74 -18.87
CA ASN A 46 -9.68 -31.88 -17.99
C ASN A 46 -8.38 -31.33 -18.63
N LEU A 47 -7.96 -31.85 -19.78
CA LEU A 47 -6.87 -31.27 -20.58
C LEU A 47 -7.30 -30.02 -21.36
N PHE A 48 -8.59 -29.74 -21.48
CA PHE A 48 -9.08 -28.61 -22.26
C PHE A 48 -9.76 -27.57 -21.34
N LEU A 49 -9.43 -26.30 -21.55
CA LEU A 49 -9.98 -25.17 -20.81
C LEU A 49 -11.51 -25.16 -20.85
N ARG A 50 -12.11 -25.54 -21.98
CA ARG A 50 -13.57 -25.58 -22.15
C ARG A 50 -14.27 -26.49 -21.13
N PHE A 51 -13.58 -27.51 -20.61
CA PHE A 51 -14.15 -28.45 -19.65
C PHE A 51 -13.46 -28.40 -18.27
N SER A 52 -12.45 -27.54 -18.08
CA SER A 52 -11.77 -27.43 -16.78
C SER A 52 -12.67 -26.78 -15.72
N GLY A 53 -13.61 -25.94 -16.15
CA GLY A 53 -14.45 -25.13 -15.28
C GLY A 53 -13.69 -24.00 -14.58
N GLU A 54 -12.52 -23.61 -15.12
CA GLU A 54 -11.84 -22.39 -14.72
C GLU A 54 -12.50 -21.18 -15.41
N GLU A 55 -12.80 -20.16 -14.63
CA GLU A 55 -13.46 -18.94 -15.11
C GLU A 55 -12.44 -17.89 -15.52
N VAL A 56 -12.77 -17.11 -16.54
CA VAL A 56 -11.88 -16.05 -17.00
C VAL A 56 -12.02 -14.82 -16.11
N LEU A 57 -10.92 -14.47 -15.41
CA LEU A 57 -10.82 -13.26 -14.60
C LEU A 57 -10.52 -12.03 -15.45
N ASP A 58 -9.63 -12.17 -16.44
CA ASP A 58 -9.32 -11.12 -17.41
C ASP A 58 -8.92 -11.69 -18.77
N ASN A 59 -9.22 -10.93 -19.84
CA ASN A 59 -8.76 -11.20 -21.20
C ASN A 59 -7.84 -10.06 -21.65
N THR A 60 -6.65 -10.42 -22.08
CA THR A 60 -5.63 -9.50 -22.58
C THR A 60 -5.26 -9.87 -24.02
N LYS A 61 -4.53 -9.00 -24.70
CA LYS A 61 -4.01 -9.29 -26.06
C LYS A 61 -3.09 -10.51 -26.13
N TYR A 62 -2.55 -10.94 -24.99
CA TYR A 62 -1.58 -12.04 -24.90
C TYR A 62 -2.20 -13.38 -24.48
N GLY A 63 -3.39 -13.33 -23.88
CA GLY A 63 -4.02 -14.47 -23.24
C GLY A 63 -4.99 -14.04 -22.15
N ALA A 64 -5.40 -14.99 -21.31
CA ALA A 64 -6.34 -14.78 -20.23
C ALA A 64 -5.76 -15.19 -18.88
N VAL A 65 -6.15 -14.44 -17.84
CA VAL A 65 -5.98 -14.81 -16.43
C VAL A 65 -7.22 -15.58 -16.01
N LEU A 66 -7.06 -16.72 -15.35
CA LEU A 66 -8.13 -17.64 -14.99
C LEU A 66 -8.19 -17.88 -13.49
N THR A 67 -9.38 -18.20 -12.98
CA THR A 67 -9.53 -18.69 -11.61
C THR A 67 -8.81 -20.02 -11.44
N LYS A 68 -8.23 -20.20 -10.25
CA LYS A 68 -7.60 -21.44 -9.85
C LYS A 68 -8.63 -22.33 -9.15
N LYS A 69 -9.04 -23.43 -9.78
CA LYS A 69 -10.04 -24.36 -9.22
C LYS A 69 -9.49 -25.33 -8.17
N GLY A 70 -8.17 -25.56 -8.16
CA GLY A 70 -7.49 -26.46 -7.22
C GLY A 70 -5.99 -26.21 -7.17
N LYS A 71 -5.24 -27.10 -6.50
CA LYS A 71 -3.77 -27.14 -6.60
C LYS A 71 -3.41 -28.32 -7.51
N PRO A 72 -2.57 -28.17 -8.55
CA PRO A 72 -1.80 -26.99 -9.01
C PRO A 72 -2.58 -26.01 -9.91
N ALA A 73 -2.02 -24.82 -10.14
CA ALA A 73 -2.49 -23.93 -11.20
C ALA A 73 -2.15 -24.51 -12.57
N ARG A 74 -2.94 -24.19 -13.59
CA ARG A 74 -2.83 -24.80 -14.92
C ARG A 74 -2.44 -23.76 -15.97
N ILE A 75 -1.56 -24.17 -16.86
CA ILE A 75 -1.15 -23.38 -18.02
C ILE A 75 -1.74 -23.99 -19.27
N PHE A 76 -2.58 -23.23 -19.95
CA PHE A 76 -3.18 -23.56 -21.23
C PHE A 76 -2.49 -22.77 -22.34
N ILE A 77 -2.38 -23.41 -23.49
CA ILE A 77 -2.01 -22.78 -24.75
C ILE A 77 -3.15 -23.03 -25.73
N ASN A 78 -3.78 -21.97 -26.21
CA ASN A 78 -4.96 -22.04 -27.07
C ASN A 78 -6.05 -22.99 -26.50
N GLY A 79 -6.23 -22.99 -25.18
CA GLY A 79 -7.20 -23.83 -24.49
C GLY A 79 -6.79 -25.28 -24.24
N VAL A 80 -5.56 -25.70 -24.59
CA VAL A 80 -5.03 -27.03 -24.27
C VAL A 80 -4.03 -26.93 -23.11
N LYS A 81 -4.20 -27.75 -22.07
CA LYS A 81 -3.33 -27.79 -20.90
C LYS A 81 -1.96 -28.35 -21.29
N VAL A 82 -0.90 -27.60 -20.96
CA VAL A 82 0.48 -27.95 -21.32
C VAL A 82 1.44 -27.99 -20.14
N ALA A 83 1.04 -27.43 -18.99
CA ALA A 83 1.84 -27.44 -17.76
C ALA A 83 0.97 -27.18 -16.53
N GLU A 84 1.53 -27.49 -15.38
CA GLU A 84 0.96 -27.28 -14.06
C GLU A 84 2.00 -26.60 -13.16
N GLU A 85 1.58 -25.62 -12.35
CA GLU A 85 2.44 -24.83 -11.46
C GLU A 85 1.82 -24.77 -10.05
N ASP A 86 2.53 -25.31 -9.06
CA ASP A 86 2.02 -25.36 -7.68
C ASP A 86 1.94 -23.98 -7.03
N LYS A 87 2.95 -23.15 -7.31
CA LYS A 87 3.19 -21.85 -6.66
C LYS A 87 2.62 -20.66 -7.43
N PHE A 88 1.80 -20.90 -8.45
CA PHE A 88 1.08 -19.82 -9.13
C PHE A 88 -0.24 -19.53 -8.44
N LEU A 89 -0.56 -18.24 -8.34
CA LEU A 89 -1.81 -17.74 -7.77
C LEU A 89 -2.97 -18.00 -8.73
N PHE A 90 -2.75 -17.84 -10.03
CA PHE A 90 -3.76 -17.98 -11.08
C PHE A 90 -3.42 -19.10 -12.07
N SER A 91 -4.44 -19.60 -12.76
CA SER A 91 -4.27 -20.35 -14.00
C SER A 91 -4.21 -19.37 -15.18
N TYR A 92 -3.63 -19.79 -16.31
CA TYR A 92 -3.44 -18.90 -17.47
C TYR A 92 -3.77 -19.61 -18.77
N ASN A 93 -4.38 -18.90 -19.71
CA ASN A 93 -4.52 -19.35 -21.09
C ASN A 93 -3.76 -18.43 -22.04
N ILE A 94 -2.69 -18.91 -22.64
CA ILE A 94 -1.88 -18.17 -23.59
C ILE A 94 -2.47 -18.34 -24.98
N THR A 95 -2.89 -17.24 -25.60
CA THR A 95 -3.41 -17.22 -26.97
C THR A 95 -2.39 -16.65 -27.97
N ALA A 96 -1.50 -15.75 -27.52
CA ALA A 96 -0.46 -15.16 -28.36
C ALA A 96 0.89 -15.88 -28.20
N LEU A 97 1.18 -16.81 -29.12
CA LEU A 97 2.36 -17.67 -29.06
C LEU A 97 3.67 -16.94 -29.38
N THR A 98 4.69 -17.12 -28.53
CA THR A 98 6.08 -16.71 -28.81
C THR A 98 6.82 -17.79 -29.60
N THR A 99 7.95 -17.42 -30.21
CA THR A 99 8.86 -18.39 -30.87
C THR A 99 9.36 -19.46 -29.89
N ALA A 100 9.59 -19.10 -28.62
CA ALA A 100 10.00 -20.03 -27.58
C ALA A 100 8.91 -21.08 -27.31
N ILE A 101 7.65 -20.64 -27.19
CA ILE A 101 6.50 -21.54 -27.01
C ILE A 101 6.33 -22.46 -28.22
N LYS A 102 6.38 -21.92 -29.44
CA LYS A 102 6.28 -22.72 -30.69
C LYS A 102 7.38 -23.79 -30.76
N LYS A 103 8.62 -23.43 -30.40
CA LYS A 103 9.76 -24.38 -30.39
C LYS A 103 9.60 -25.45 -29.30
N ALA A 104 9.04 -25.10 -28.15
CA ALA A 104 8.79 -26.04 -27.07
C ALA A 104 7.68 -27.05 -27.42
N LEU A 105 6.63 -26.59 -28.12
CA LEU A 105 5.50 -27.42 -28.57
C LEU A 105 5.88 -28.39 -29.70
N ASN A 106 6.81 -28.00 -30.58
CA ASN A 106 7.25 -28.82 -31.72
C ASN A 106 8.23 -29.95 -31.33
N ARG A 107 8.74 -29.97 -30.09
CA ARG A 107 9.33 -31.19 -29.53
C ARG A 107 8.16 -32.03 -29.08
N GLU A 108 8.05 -33.30 -29.47
CA GLU A 108 7.00 -34.28 -29.12
C GLU A 108 6.87 -34.58 -27.61
N ARG A 109 7.00 -33.55 -26.76
CA ARG A 109 6.95 -33.61 -25.31
C ARG A 109 5.60 -33.10 -24.90
N SER A 110 4.88 -33.89 -24.12
CA SER A 110 3.54 -33.55 -23.61
C SER A 110 3.53 -32.30 -22.71
N ASN A 111 4.69 -31.87 -22.19
CA ASN A 111 4.82 -30.76 -21.24
C ASN A 111 5.76 -29.65 -21.73
N VAL A 112 5.29 -28.40 -21.63
CA VAL A 112 6.08 -27.20 -21.94
C VAL A 112 6.80 -26.73 -20.69
N GLY A 113 8.13 -26.57 -20.77
CA GLY A 113 8.94 -26.12 -19.64
C GLY A 113 8.65 -24.66 -19.26
N ARG A 114 8.69 -24.35 -17.96
CA ARG A 114 8.38 -23.04 -17.37
C ARG A 114 9.06 -21.85 -18.06
N ILE A 115 10.31 -22.00 -18.45
CA ILE A 115 11.11 -20.95 -19.13
C ILE A 115 10.42 -20.48 -20.42
N ALA A 116 9.75 -21.38 -21.15
CA ALA A 116 9.15 -21.05 -22.44
C ALA A 116 7.93 -20.12 -22.32
N TYR A 117 7.15 -20.23 -21.25
CA TYR A 117 5.89 -19.48 -21.09
C TYR A 117 5.93 -18.38 -20.02
N SER A 118 6.91 -18.38 -19.11
CA SER A 118 6.96 -17.42 -17.97
C SER A 118 6.91 -15.96 -18.41
N ASP A 119 7.66 -15.60 -19.45
CA ASP A 119 7.67 -14.25 -20.01
C ASP A 119 6.28 -13.81 -20.53
N ARG A 120 5.55 -14.76 -21.13
CA ARG A 120 4.21 -14.51 -21.65
C ARG A 120 3.18 -14.42 -20.52
N VAL A 121 3.30 -15.22 -19.46
CA VAL A 121 2.49 -15.08 -18.24
C VAL A 121 2.71 -13.71 -17.61
N LYS A 122 3.97 -13.28 -17.45
CA LYS A 122 4.30 -11.92 -16.98
C LYS A 122 3.66 -10.85 -17.87
N SER A 123 3.73 -11.00 -19.19
CA SER A 123 3.10 -10.08 -20.15
C SER A 123 1.57 -10.01 -19.99
N ILE A 124 0.90 -11.13 -19.72
CA ILE A 124 -0.55 -11.16 -19.47
C ILE A 124 -0.87 -10.36 -18.21
N LEU A 125 -0.11 -10.54 -17.12
CA LEU A 125 -0.33 -9.80 -15.87
C LEU A 125 -0.06 -8.30 -16.01
N LEU A 126 0.97 -7.91 -16.76
CA LEU A 126 1.30 -6.51 -17.03
C LEU A 126 0.30 -5.81 -17.97
N GLU A 127 -0.43 -6.56 -18.78
CA GLU A 127 -1.50 -6.02 -19.63
C GLU A 127 -2.85 -6.00 -18.91
N SER A 128 -3.04 -6.87 -17.92
CA SER A 128 -4.29 -6.96 -17.15
C SER A 128 -4.59 -5.64 -16.46
N SER A 129 -5.84 -5.17 -16.57
CA SER A 129 -6.29 -3.93 -15.94
C SER A 129 -7.45 -4.16 -14.95
N LYS A 130 -7.74 -5.42 -14.63
CA LYS A 130 -8.88 -5.77 -13.77
C LYS A 130 -8.54 -5.65 -12.28
N GLU A 131 -9.47 -5.08 -11.54
CA GLU A 131 -9.37 -4.89 -10.10
C GLU A 131 -9.28 -6.21 -9.34
N ASN A 132 -10.05 -7.23 -9.73
CA ASN A 132 -10.05 -8.53 -9.06
C ASN A 132 -8.66 -9.22 -9.10
N VAL A 133 -7.96 -9.14 -10.24
CA VAL A 133 -6.60 -9.67 -10.40
C VAL A 133 -5.60 -8.87 -9.57
N ALA A 134 -5.65 -7.54 -9.66
CA ALA A 134 -4.76 -6.66 -8.89
C ALA A 134 -4.96 -6.84 -7.38
N LYS A 135 -6.21 -6.88 -6.91
CA LYS A 135 -6.56 -7.09 -5.50
C LYS A 135 -6.05 -8.43 -5.00
N ALA A 136 -6.24 -9.51 -5.75
CA ALA A 136 -5.73 -10.82 -5.36
C ALA A 136 -4.19 -10.85 -5.29
N LEU A 137 -3.48 -10.15 -6.19
CA LEU A 137 -2.02 -9.99 -6.10
C LEU A 137 -1.59 -9.18 -4.88
N ILE A 138 -2.31 -8.11 -4.53
CA ILE A 138 -2.00 -7.28 -3.35
C ILE A 138 -2.31 -8.03 -2.05
N ASP A 139 -3.43 -8.74 -1.97
CA ASP A 139 -3.80 -9.57 -0.82
C ASP A 139 -2.76 -10.69 -0.58
N ASP A 140 -2.20 -11.25 -1.65
CA ASP A 140 -1.09 -12.20 -1.56
C ASP A 140 0.23 -11.50 -1.18
N LEU A 141 0.48 -10.30 -1.72
CA LEU A 141 1.66 -9.50 -1.40
C LEU A 141 1.74 -9.15 0.07
N GLN A 142 0.62 -8.78 0.71
CA GLN A 142 0.56 -8.47 2.14
C GLN A 142 0.98 -9.65 3.03
N ARG A 143 0.99 -10.88 2.52
CA ARG A 143 1.42 -12.10 3.22
C ARG A 143 2.92 -12.38 3.06
N PHE A 144 3.70 -11.44 2.53
CA PHE A 144 5.14 -11.63 2.29
C PHE A 144 5.93 -12.01 3.55
N SER A 145 5.53 -11.52 4.72
CA SER A 145 6.14 -11.86 6.01
C SER A 145 6.00 -13.35 6.38
N LEU A 146 5.01 -14.05 5.82
CA LEU A 146 4.78 -15.48 6.04
C LEU A 146 5.59 -16.37 5.08
N GLY A 147 6.27 -15.79 4.09
CA GLY A 147 7.04 -16.54 3.09
C GLY A 147 6.20 -17.46 2.20
N THR A 148 4.88 -17.23 2.12
CA THR A 148 3.92 -18.05 1.36
C THR A 148 3.55 -17.48 0.00
N ASN A 149 4.23 -16.41 -0.42
CA ASN A 149 3.93 -15.70 -1.66
C ASN A 149 4.05 -16.58 -2.90
N HIS A 150 3.14 -16.34 -3.84
CA HIS A 150 3.15 -16.99 -5.13
C HIS A 150 4.27 -16.45 -6.03
N ASP A 151 4.69 -17.26 -6.98
CA ASP A 151 5.87 -16.97 -7.80
C ASP A 151 5.68 -15.75 -8.71
N GLU A 152 4.44 -15.37 -9.03
CA GLU A 152 4.13 -14.13 -9.74
C GLU A 152 4.68 -12.90 -9.01
N LEU A 153 4.65 -12.92 -7.68
CA LEU A 153 5.15 -11.83 -6.84
C LEU A 153 6.67 -11.77 -6.80
N LYS A 154 7.40 -12.72 -7.39
CA LYS A 154 8.86 -12.56 -7.59
C LYS A 154 9.18 -11.51 -8.64
N TRP A 155 8.23 -11.16 -9.51
CA TRP A 155 8.41 -10.14 -10.53
C TRP A 155 8.01 -8.77 -9.97
N ILE A 156 9.00 -7.93 -9.67
CA ILE A 156 8.77 -6.59 -9.12
C ILE A 156 7.88 -5.71 -10.03
N ASP A 157 7.96 -5.89 -11.35
CA ASP A 157 7.12 -5.16 -12.30
C ASP A 157 5.64 -5.54 -12.16
N VAL A 158 5.33 -6.80 -11.82
CA VAL A 158 3.95 -7.25 -11.58
C VAL A 158 3.41 -6.67 -10.28
N GLN A 159 4.25 -6.62 -9.24
CA GLN A 159 3.88 -5.96 -7.98
C GLN A 159 3.58 -4.46 -8.19
N GLU A 160 4.46 -3.76 -8.91
CA GLU A 160 4.29 -2.34 -9.25
C GLU A 160 2.98 -2.10 -10.03
N HIS A 161 2.72 -2.95 -11.03
CA HIS A 161 1.50 -2.85 -11.83
C HIS A 161 0.23 -3.06 -11.01
N ALA A 162 0.24 -4.04 -10.09
CA ALA A 162 -0.88 -4.28 -9.18
C ALA A 162 -1.14 -3.07 -8.24
N VAL A 163 -0.08 -2.45 -7.71
CA VAL A 163 -0.16 -1.22 -6.90
C VAL A 163 -0.77 -0.07 -7.71
N LYS A 164 -0.32 0.13 -8.95
CA LYS A 164 -0.85 1.17 -9.86
C LYS A 164 -2.34 0.99 -10.14
N ILE A 165 -2.79 -0.24 -10.38
CA ILE A 165 -4.22 -0.51 -10.59
C ILE A 165 -5.01 -0.22 -9.30
N LEU A 166 -4.52 -0.69 -8.15
CA LEU A 166 -5.24 -0.50 -6.90
C LEU A 166 -5.37 0.97 -6.53
N ASN A 167 -4.32 1.77 -6.71
CA ASN A 167 -4.35 3.23 -6.50
C ASN A 167 -5.35 3.93 -7.43
N ALA A 168 -5.38 3.52 -8.71
CA ALA A 168 -6.27 4.09 -9.71
C ALA A 168 -7.76 3.80 -9.43
N GLN A 169 -8.06 2.61 -8.90
CA GLN A 169 -9.44 2.18 -8.60
C GLN A 169 -9.90 2.69 -7.22
N LYS A 170 -9.02 2.66 -6.22
CA LYS A 170 -9.29 3.12 -4.86
C LYS A 170 -8.53 4.42 -4.57
N LYS A 171 -9.24 5.54 -4.68
CA LYS A 171 -8.68 6.89 -4.49
C LYS A 171 -8.05 7.14 -3.11
N ASN A 172 -8.42 6.37 -2.09
CA ASN A 172 -8.00 6.56 -0.70
C ASN A 172 -7.15 5.39 -0.20
N VAL A 173 -6.14 4.97 -0.96
CA VAL A 173 -5.17 3.95 -0.49
C VAL A 173 -3.87 4.64 -0.09
N ILE A 174 -3.24 4.13 0.98
CA ILE A 174 -1.88 4.52 1.38
C ILE A 174 -1.01 3.26 1.38
N PHE A 175 0.11 3.34 0.67
CA PHE A 175 1.12 2.28 0.61
C PHE A 175 2.27 2.58 1.57
N LEU A 176 2.59 1.64 2.45
CA LEU A 176 3.64 1.80 3.46
C LEU A 176 4.33 0.47 3.79
N THR A 177 5.50 0.49 4.42
CA THR A 177 6.18 -0.73 4.84
C THR A 177 5.74 -1.19 6.23
N ALA A 178 6.08 -2.42 6.60
CA ALA A 178 5.77 -2.94 7.94
C ALA A 178 6.50 -2.15 9.03
N GLU A 179 7.73 -1.70 8.75
CA GLU A 179 8.52 -0.87 9.67
C GLU A 179 7.83 0.47 9.94
N GLU A 180 7.39 1.17 8.89
CA GLU A 180 6.67 2.44 9.05
C GLU A 180 5.37 2.28 9.83
N ALA A 181 4.69 1.14 9.67
CA ALA A 181 3.48 0.87 10.42
C ALA A 181 3.73 0.75 11.93
N ILE A 182 4.90 0.26 12.31
CA ILE A 182 5.31 0.10 13.70
C ILE A 182 5.87 1.41 14.24
N GLU A 183 6.64 2.15 13.45
CA GLU A 183 7.26 3.42 13.85
C GLU A 183 6.25 4.56 13.97
N HIS A 184 5.16 4.53 13.20
CA HIS A 184 4.21 5.64 13.10
C HIS A 184 2.73 5.20 13.32
N PRO A 185 2.39 4.59 14.48
CA PRO A 185 1.05 4.05 14.71
C PRO A 185 -0.04 5.13 14.76
N GLN A 186 0.25 6.31 15.31
CA GLN A 186 -0.71 7.41 15.38
C GLN A 186 -1.14 7.91 14.00
N MET A 187 -0.24 7.80 13.02
CA MET A 187 -0.50 8.20 11.65
C MET A 187 -1.40 7.20 10.92
N ILE A 188 -1.20 5.91 11.19
CA ILE A 188 -2.10 4.84 10.73
C ILE A 188 -3.50 5.06 11.26
N ASP A 189 -3.64 5.41 12.54
CA ASP A 189 -4.94 5.65 13.15
C ASP A 189 -5.63 6.87 12.52
N GLU A 190 -4.89 7.95 12.29
CA GLU A 190 -5.42 9.13 11.59
C GLU A 190 -5.87 8.79 10.18
N ALA A 191 -5.03 8.10 9.39
CA ALA A 191 -5.37 7.65 8.05
C ALA A 191 -6.63 6.78 8.03
N LYS A 192 -6.72 5.79 8.92
CA LYS A 192 -7.92 4.94 9.06
C LYS A 192 -9.16 5.77 9.42
N SER A 193 -9.03 6.72 10.35
CA SER A 193 -10.13 7.60 10.75
C SER A 193 -10.60 8.51 9.60
N GLY A 194 -9.68 8.89 8.71
CA GLY A 194 -9.96 9.63 7.48
C GLY A 194 -10.53 8.76 6.34
N GLY A 195 -10.74 7.46 6.57
CA GLY A 195 -11.29 6.54 5.58
C GLY A 195 -10.28 6.06 4.54
N TYR A 196 -8.98 6.08 4.86
CA TYR A 196 -7.94 5.52 4.02
C TYR A 196 -7.74 4.02 4.27
N ASP A 197 -7.63 3.27 3.19
CA ASP A 197 -7.23 1.86 3.18
C ASP A 197 -5.70 1.77 3.24
N ILE A 198 -5.17 1.04 4.21
CA ILE A 198 -3.73 0.87 4.38
C ILE A 198 -3.28 -0.44 3.78
N VAL A 199 -2.29 -0.37 2.90
CA VAL A 199 -1.71 -1.52 2.21
C VAL A 199 -0.23 -1.61 2.53
N THR A 200 0.16 -2.70 3.20
CA THR A 200 1.56 -2.97 3.52
C THR A 200 2.28 -3.57 2.32
N ILE A 201 3.40 -2.98 1.90
CA ILE A 201 4.23 -3.43 0.79
C ILE A 201 5.70 -3.62 1.22
N PRO A 202 6.48 -4.47 0.52
CA PRO A 202 7.91 -4.59 0.76
C PRO A 202 8.66 -3.29 0.47
N ALA A 203 9.76 -3.04 1.21
CA ALA A 203 10.59 -1.84 1.04
C ALA A 203 11.12 -1.68 -0.41
N SER A 204 11.54 -2.77 -1.04
CA SER A 204 12.01 -2.76 -2.43
C SER A 204 10.93 -2.32 -3.43
N LEU A 205 9.67 -2.65 -3.18
CA LEU A 205 8.56 -2.18 -3.99
C LEU A 205 8.31 -0.70 -3.73
N LYS A 206 8.33 -0.29 -2.46
CA LYS A 206 8.11 1.10 -2.06
C LYS A 206 9.09 2.05 -2.75
N GLU A 207 10.39 1.74 -2.72
CA GLU A 207 11.42 2.53 -3.40
C GLU A 207 11.14 2.70 -4.89
N LYS A 208 10.57 1.66 -5.53
CA LYS A 208 10.26 1.68 -6.95
C LYS A 208 9.00 2.49 -7.29
N VAL A 209 7.98 2.46 -6.42
CA VAL A 209 6.71 3.17 -6.65
C VAL A 209 6.73 4.61 -6.14
N GLN A 210 7.70 4.96 -5.29
CA GLN A 210 7.81 6.29 -4.70
C GLN A 210 7.96 7.38 -5.79
N GLY A 211 7.12 8.40 -5.72
CA GLY A 211 7.12 9.51 -6.69
C GLY A 211 6.63 9.14 -8.10
N THR A 212 6.07 7.94 -8.28
CA THR A 212 5.45 7.52 -9.53
C THR A 212 3.95 7.77 -9.53
N VAL A 213 3.34 7.63 -10.71
CA VAL A 213 1.90 7.81 -10.91
C VAL A 213 1.21 6.49 -11.26
N ASP A 214 -0.08 6.42 -10.98
CA ASP A 214 -0.95 5.32 -11.38
C ASP A 214 -1.32 5.38 -12.88
N GLN A 215 -2.19 4.46 -13.32
CA GLN A 215 -2.64 4.38 -14.72
C GLN A 215 -3.47 5.59 -15.17
N ASN A 216 -4.03 6.35 -14.23
CA ASN A 216 -4.83 7.54 -14.48
C ASN A 216 -3.99 8.84 -14.34
N GLY A 217 -2.70 8.72 -14.00
CA GLY A 217 -1.81 9.86 -13.78
C GLY A 217 -1.88 10.47 -12.38
N ASN A 218 -2.61 9.85 -11.43
CA ASN A 218 -2.60 10.33 -10.04
C ASN A 218 -1.32 9.84 -9.33
N PRO A 219 -0.74 10.64 -8.43
CA PRO A 219 0.39 10.18 -7.63
C PRO A 219 0.01 8.95 -6.81
N ILE A 220 0.93 7.99 -6.74
CA ILE A 220 0.79 6.87 -5.81
C ILE A 220 1.05 7.42 -4.41
N ARG A 221 0.04 7.32 -3.53
CA ARG A 221 0.12 7.90 -2.19
C ARG A 221 0.92 6.99 -1.26
N ASP A 222 2.11 7.43 -0.90
CA ASP A 222 2.91 6.87 0.19
C ASP A 222 2.62 7.61 1.50
N LEU A 223 3.21 7.11 2.59
CA LEU A 223 3.06 7.73 3.91
C LEU A 223 3.51 9.19 3.91
N GLY A 224 4.64 9.52 3.27
CA GLY A 224 5.15 10.88 3.16
C GLY A 224 4.26 11.83 2.35
N GLY A 225 3.62 11.33 1.29
CA GLY A 225 2.59 12.02 0.51
C GLY A 225 1.40 12.38 1.39
N PHE A 226 0.92 11.43 2.20
CA PHE A 226 -0.16 11.70 3.16
C PHE A 226 0.24 12.76 4.20
N VAL A 227 1.47 12.75 4.76
CA VAL A 227 1.92 13.83 5.68
C VAL A 227 1.80 15.18 5.00
N ARG A 228 2.30 15.30 3.77
CA ARG A 228 2.31 16.58 3.04
C ARG A 228 0.90 17.06 2.74
N GLU A 229 0.02 16.19 2.25
CA GLU A 229 -1.38 16.50 1.99
C GLU A 229 -2.11 16.93 3.28
N TYR A 230 -1.87 16.22 4.38
CA TYR A 230 -2.41 16.58 5.70
C TYR A 230 -1.88 17.95 6.15
N ASP A 231 -0.58 18.18 6.03
CA ASP A 231 0.09 19.41 6.44
C ASP A 231 -0.35 20.64 5.65
N GLU A 232 -0.59 20.49 4.35
CA GLU A 232 -1.05 21.55 3.45
C GLU A 232 -2.53 21.85 3.62
N SER A 233 -3.34 20.82 3.91
CA SER A 233 -4.79 20.98 4.13
C SER A 233 -5.13 21.44 5.54
N PHE A 234 -4.21 21.32 6.50
CA PHE A 234 -4.46 21.70 7.88
C PHE A 234 -4.70 23.22 8.02
N GLN A 235 -5.81 23.57 8.66
CA GLN A 235 -6.16 24.95 9.01
C GLN A 235 -6.46 25.03 10.50
N PHE A 236 -5.90 26.05 11.16
CA PHE A 236 -6.21 26.33 12.56
C PHE A 236 -7.64 26.82 12.71
N LYS A 237 -8.38 26.21 13.64
CA LYS A 237 -9.69 26.67 14.07
C LYS A 237 -9.52 27.54 15.30
N PHE A 238 -9.16 28.80 15.06
CA PHE A 238 -8.99 29.78 16.12
C PHE A 238 -10.31 30.08 16.83
N ILE A 239 -10.21 30.28 18.15
CA ILE A 239 -11.32 30.65 19.02
C ILE A 239 -11.03 32.05 19.55
N ASN A 240 -12.03 32.92 19.47
CA ASN A 240 -11.94 34.23 20.07
C ASN A 240 -12.21 34.16 21.58
N GLU A 241 -11.68 35.10 22.34
CA GLU A 241 -11.82 35.11 23.81
C GLU A 241 -13.29 35.12 24.28
N ASP A 242 -14.20 35.71 23.50
CA ASP A 242 -15.63 35.76 23.78
C ASP A 242 -16.30 34.39 23.72
N GLN A 243 -15.74 33.45 22.97
CA GLN A 243 -16.22 32.07 22.82
C GLN A 243 -15.62 31.09 23.85
N LEU A 244 -14.66 31.54 24.66
CA LEU A 244 -14.13 30.75 25.78
C LEU A 244 -15.13 30.71 26.93
N THR A 245 -15.19 29.55 27.59
CA THR A 245 -15.96 29.39 28.83
C THR A 245 -15.37 30.25 29.95
N PRO A 246 -16.13 30.59 31.02
CA PRO A 246 -15.61 31.40 32.11
C PRO A 246 -14.33 30.84 32.77
N PRO A 247 -14.19 29.52 33.05
CA PRO A 247 -12.94 28.96 33.58
C PRO A 247 -11.77 29.07 32.59
N GLU A 248 -12.00 28.77 31.31
CA GLU A 248 -10.96 28.89 30.26
C GLU A 248 -10.48 30.33 30.13
N ARG A 249 -11.39 31.30 30.21
CA ARG A 249 -11.05 32.73 30.14
C ARG A 249 -10.23 33.19 31.35
N GLN A 250 -10.50 32.65 32.54
CA GLN A 250 -9.68 32.92 33.73
C GLN A 250 -8.24 32.43 33.53
N VAL A 251 -8.05 31.23 32.97
CA VAL A 251 -6.71 30.71 32.67
C VAL A 251 -6.05 31.52 31.55
N PHE A 252 -6.79 31.86 30.50
CA PHE A 252 -6.26 32.64 29.38
C PHE A 252 -5.88 34.07 29.80
N ALA A 253 -6.57 34.67 30.77
CA ALA A 253 -6.19 35.96 31.32
C ALA A 253 -4.80 35.95 31.99
N LEU A 254 -4.24 34.77 32.29
CA LEU A 254 -2.91 34.61 32.86
C LEU A 254 -1.77 34.77 31.84
N VAL A 255 -2.04 34.94 30.53
CA VAL A 255 -0.99 35.14 29.50
C VAL A 255 0.06 36.17 29.92
N ASN A 256 -0.38 37.39 30.29
CA ASN A 256 0.54 38.46 30.67
C ASN A 256 1.23 38.19 32.02
N PRO A 257 0.51 37.82 33.11
CA PRO A 257 1.14 37.39 34.36
C PRO A 257 2.21 36.31 34.16
N THR A 258 1.93 35.30 33.34
CA THR A 258 2.87 34.21 33.04
C THR A 258 4.11 34.73 32.31
N PHE A 259 3.98 35.58 31.31
CA PHE A 259 5.15 36.20 30.67
C PHE A 259 6.00 37.02 31.64
N GLU A 260 5.37 37.79 32.53
CA GLU A 260 6.10 38.59 33.51
C GLU A 260 6.94 37.73 34.46
N LEU A 261 6.58 36.46 34.69
CA LEU A 261 7.35 35.55 35.52
C LEU A 261 8.72 35.19 34.93
N VAL A 262 8.88 35.29 33.61
CA VAL A 262 10.11 34.89 32.88
C VAL A 262 10.82 36.06 32.21
N GLY A 263 10.60 37.28 32.72
CA GLY A 263 11.27 38.50 32.25
C GLY A 263 10.44 39.33 31.26
N GLY A 264 9.15 39.03 31.14
CA GLY A 264 8.21 39.75 30.29
C GLY A 264 8.02 39.10 28.91
N ARG A 265 7.09 39.67 28.15
CA ARG A 265 6.75 39.17 26.82
C ARG A 265 7.88 39.47 25.83
N PRO A 266 8.42 38.48 25.11
CA PRO A 266 9.43 38.74 24.10
C PRO A 266 8.89 39.64 22.98
N LEU A 267 9.67 40.63 22.55
CA LEU A 267 9.27 41.57 21.49
C LEU A 267 8.92 40.90 20.16
N ILE A 268 9.46 39.70 19.92
CA ILE A 268 9.17 38.93 18.71
C ILE A 268 7.74 38.37 18.75
N VAL A 269 7.15 38.12 19.92
CA VAL A 269 5.81 37.55 20.09
C VAL A 269 4.77 38.67 20.10
N LYS A 270 3.97 38.79 19.05
CA LYS A 270 2.92 39.83 18.92
C LYS A 270 1.63 39.47 19.64
N GLU A 271 1.17 38.23 19.49
CA GLU A 271 -0.10 37.78 20.04
C GLU A 271 -0.02 36.32 20.54
N VAL A 272 -0.95 35.95 21.42
CA VAL A 272 -1.18 34.56 21.84
C VAL A 272 -2.58 34.20 21.40
N LYS A 273 -2.74 33.10 20.67
CA LYS A 273 -4.03 32.63 20.12
C LYS A 273 -4.39 31.28 20.72
N VAL A 274 -5.69 30.98 20.75
CA VAL A 274 -6.21 29.67 21.13
C VAL A 274 -6.84 29.01 19.92
N SER A 275 -6.56 27.73 19.70
CA SER A 275 -7.13 26.93 18.61
C SER A 275 -7.76 25.65 19.16
N GLU A 276 -8.89 25.22 18.59
CA GLU A 276 -9.53 23.94 18.96
C GLU A 276 -8.70 22.73 18.50
N ASN A 277 -8.13 22.82 17.29
CA ASN A 277 -7.26 21.82 16.72
C ASN A 277 -5.80 22.31 16.72
N MET A 278 -4.86 21.36 16.69
CA MET A 278 -3.44 21.66 16.60
C MET A 278 -2.83 20.82 15.47
N LYS A 279 -1.85 21.41 14.79
CA LYS A 279 -1.08 20.70 13.78
C LYS A 279 -0.27 19.59 14.47
N LYS A 280 -0.42 18.36 13.97
CA LYS A 280 0.38 17.22 14.43
C LYS A 280 1.75 17.29 13.76
N GLU A 281 2.79 16.84 14.47
CA GLU A 281 4.16 17.01 14.01
C GLU A 281 4.64 15.86 13.11
N GLY A 282 5.01 16.19 11.86
CA GLY A 282 5.77 15.32 10.98
C GLY A 282 5.21 13.89 10.88
N THR A 283 6.11 12.91 10.84
CA THR A 283 5.74 11.49 10.81
C THR A 283 5.37 10.93 12.19
N SER A 284 5.75 11.61 13.28
CA SER A 284 5.46 11.16 14.64
C SER A 284 4.01 11.43 15.05
N PHE A 285 3.30 12.31 14.34
CA PHE A 285 1.90 12.71 14.57
C PHE A 285 1.60 13.09 16.03
N ILE A 286 2.64 13.50 16.77
CA ILE A 286 2.52 13.85 18.19
C ILE A 286 1.55 15.01 18.34
N ASN A 287 0.62 14.86 19.29
CA ASN A 287 -0.32 15.91 19.65
C ASN A 287 0.43 17.08 20.27
N ARG A 288 0.68 18.11 19.48
CA ARG A 288 1.17 19.38 20.01
C ARG A 288 0.10 20.06 20.86
N LEU A 289 0.55 20.64 21.96
CA LEU A 289 -0.28 21.50 22.82
C LEU A 289 -0.05 22.98 22.51
N GLY A 290 1.09 23.32 21.90
CA GLY A 290 1.46 24.67 21.49
C GLY A 290 2.20 24.69 20.15
N LEU A 291 2.28 25.89 19.56
CA LEU A 291 3.12 26.19 18.40
C LEU A 291 3.51 27.67 18.39
N TRP A 292 4.80 27.94 18.35
CA TRP A 292 5.34 29.22 17.90
C TRP A 292 5.30 29.32 16.37
N ASP A 293 4.55 30.28 15.85
CA ASP A 293 4.52 30.61 14.41
C ASP A 293 5.33 31.90 14.13
N PRO A 294 6.53 31.78 13.54
CA PRO A 294 7.37 32.93 13.20
C PRO A 294 6.74 33.87 12.16
N SER A 295 5.85 33.34 11.30
CA SER A 295 5.28 34.09 10.18
C SER A 295 4.24 35.11 10.66
N SER A 296 3.26 34.67 11.46
CA SER A 296 2.31 35.56 12.13
C SER A 296 2.88 36.22 13.40
N ARG A 297 4.04 35.74 13.87
CA ARG A 297 4.65 36.13 15.15
C ARG A 297 3.73 35.87 16.34
N SER A 298 3.05 34.73 16.32
CA SER A 298 2.05 34.35 17.32
C SER A 298 2.43 33.04 18.01
N ILE A 299 2.14 32.94 19.31
CA ILE A 299 2.10 31.64 19.99
C ILE A 299 0.66 31.12 19.89
N ILE A 300 0.47 29.91 19.38
CA ILE A 300 -0.82 29.25 19.25
C ILE A 300 -0.90 28.15 20.31
N LEU A 301 -1.93 28.18 21.14
CA LEU A 301 -2.17 27.19 22.20
C LEU A 301 -3.40 26.36 21.86
N LYS A 302 -3.35 25.06 22.12
CA LYS A 302 -4.53 24.19 22.01
C LYS A 302 -5.48 24.50 23.16
N ARG A 303 -6.78 24.63 22.87
CA ARG A 303 -7.84 24.95 23.85
C ARG A 303 -7.78 24.09 25.12
N THR A 304 -7.44 22.81 24.97
CA THR A 304 -7.33 21.86 26.09
C THR A 304 -6.29 22.26 27.14
N THR A 305 -5.29 23.07 26.79
CA THR A 305 -4.30 23.57 27.75
C THR A 305 -4.93 24.50 28.79
N LEU A 306 -6.06 25.15 28.46
CA LEU A 306 -6.80 26.03 29.37
C LEU A 306 -7.53 25.28 30.50
N ASN A 307 -7.54 23.94 30.47
CA ASN A 307 -8.11 23.13 31.56
C ASN A 307 -7.27 23.18 32.84
N SER A 308 -6.01 23.60 32.75
CA SER A 308 -5.09 23.65 33.89
C SER A 308 -4.10 24.79 33.74
N THR A 309 -3.98 25.64 34.76
CA THR A 309 -2.95 26.68 34.82
C THR A 309 -1.54 26.13 34.64
N SER A 310 -1.27 24.91 35.15
CA SER A 310 0.03 24.27 35.00
C SER A 310 0.32 23.93 33.55
N GLN A 311 -0.59 23.23 32.87
CA GLN A 311 -0.40 22.81 31.48
C GLN A 311 -0.36 24.01 30.53
N PHE A 312 -1.20 25.01 30.79
CA PHE A 312 -1.15 26.29 30.08
C PHE A 312 0.21 26.98 30.23
N SER A 313 0.72 27.11 31.45
CA SER A 313 1.98 27.81 31.73
C SER A 313 3.19 27.06 31.17
N GLU A 314 3.22 25.73 31.32
CA GLU A 314 4.22 24.84 30.73
C GLU A 314 4.29 25.03 29.22
N THR A 315 3.14 24.93 28.54
CA THR A 315 3.07 25.09 27.08
C THR A 315 3.49 26.51 26.67
N LEU A 316 3.03 27.54 27.38
CA LEU A 316 3.37 28.92 27.06
C LEU A 316 4.87 29.19 27.21
N PHE A 317 5.51 28.70 28.27
CA PHE A 317 6.97 28.83 28.46
C PHE A 317 7.75 28.09 27.37
N HIS A 318 7.32 26.88 27.02
CA HIS A 318 7.93 26.07 25.96
C HIS A 318 7.95 26.82 24.61
N GLU A 319 6.79 27.33 24.19
CA GLU A 319 6.70 28.10 22.93
C GLU A 319 7.43 29.44 23.00
N THR A 320 7.50 30.05 24.18
CA THR A 320 8.29 31.26 24.40
C THR A 320 9.78 30.97 24.21
N ALA A 321 10.27 29.82 24.69
CA ALA A 321 11.66 29.41 24.52
C ALA A 321 12.00 29.16 23.05
N HIS A 322 11.09 28.58 22.26
CA HIS A 322 11.25 28.52 20.80
C HIS A 322 11.33 29.92 20.18
N ALA A 323 10.46 30.84 20.59
CA ALA A 323 10.42 32.19 20.04
C ALA A 323 11.70 32.99 20.32
N THR A 324 12.28 32.87 21.52
CA THR A 324 13.48 33.61 21.91
C THR A 324 14.78 32.96 21.43
N SER A 325 14.90 31.63 21.53
CA SER A 325 16.12 30.91 21.13
C SER A 325 16.21 30.65 19.62
N LYS A 326 15.08 30.65 18.91
CA LYS A 326 14.94 30.19 17.51
C LYS A 326 15.42 28.75 17.29
N ALA A 327 15.44 27.96 18.35
CA ALA A 327 15.97 26.61 18.34
C ALA A 327 14.86 25.56 18.32
N LEU A 328 15.19 24.38 17.78
CA LEU A 328 14.33 23.19 17.84
C LEU A 328 14.37 22.55 19.22
N ASP A 329 13.38 21.71 19.51
CA ASP A 329 13.31 20.89 20.72
C ASP A 329 14.59 20.06 20.92
N VAL A 330 14.92 19.81 22.20
CA VAL A 330 16.07 18.98 22.63
C VAL A 330 17.43 19.50 22.11
N SER A 331 17.48 20.74 21.63
CA SER A 331 18.74 21.40 21.29
C SER A 331 19.36 22.06 22.51
N ARG A 332 20.70 22.12 22.57
CA ARG A 332 21.41 22.79 23.67
C ARG A 332 20.96 24.25 23.86
N SER A 333 20.69 24.97 22.76
CA SER A 333 20.19 26.34 22.80
C SER A 333 18.79 26.44 23.40
N PHE A 334 17.92 25.47 23.13
CA PHE A 334 16.59 25.41 23.70
C PHE A 334 16.64 25.13 25.22
N GLU A 335 17.42 24.13 25.63
CA GLU A 335 17.60 23.77 27.04
C GLU A 335 18.22 24.91 27.86
N LEU A 336 19.20 25.64 27.31
CA LEU A 336 19.79 26.80 27.96
C LEU A 336 18.76 27.92 28.14
N GLU A 337 17.85 28.10 27.19
CA GLU A 337 16.82 29.12 27.26
C GLU A 337 15.74 28.77 28.29
N LEU A 338 15.29 27.51 28.35
CA LEU A 338 14.42 27.04 29.42
C LEU A 338 15.08 27.20 30.79
N SER A 339 16.36 26.83 30.92
CA SER A 339 17.13 27.01 32.16
C SER A 339 17.21 28.47 32.58
N ARG A 340 17.41 29.39 31.62
CA ARG A 340 17.39 30.84 31.86
C ARG A 340 16.03 31.31 32.37
N MET A 341 14.94 30.87 31.74
CA MET A 341 13.58 31.21 32.17
C MET A 341 13.27 30.71 33.59
N LEU A 342 13.67 29.47 33.91
CA LEU A 342 13.55 28.92 35.27
C LEU A 342 14.34 29.72 36.29
N GLY A 343 15.55 30.19 35.93
CA GLY A 343 16.35 31.07 36.78
C GLY A 343 15.65 32.39 37.10
N ILE A 344 15.03 33.04 36.10
CA ILE A 344 14.27 34.28 36.29
C ILE A 344 13.02 34.05 37.14
N LEU A 345 12.33 32.95 36.89
CA LEU A 345 11.17 32.54 37.69
C LEU A 345 11.56 32.36 39.16
N ALA A 346 12.66 31.64 39.43
CA ALA A 346 13.16 31.45 40.78
C ALA A 346 13.56 32.77 41.44
N GLU A 347 14.26 33.65 40.72
CA GLU A 347 14.63 34.98 41.22
C GLU A 347 13.39 35.80 41.61
N LYS A 348 12.34 35.76 40.79
CA LYS A 348 11.11 36.52 41.04
C LYS A 348 10.30 35.95 42.22
N LEU A 349 10.28 34.63 42.39
CA LEU A 349 9.59 33.96 43.49
C LEU A 349 10.34 34.06 44.83
N LEU A 350 11.67 34.10 44.79
CA LEU A 350 12.52 34.18 45.99
C LEU A 350 12.80 35.61 46.46
N LYS A 351 12.63 36.63 45.61
CA LYS A 351 12.70 38.02 46.05
C LYS A 351 11.52 38.31 46.99
N PRO A 352 11.76 38.76 48.23
CA PRO A 352 10.68 39.18 49.10
C PRO A 352 9.91 40.30 48.39
N SER A 353 8.59 40.16 48.31
CA SER A 353 7.72 41.24 47.88
C SER A 353 7.99 42.43 48.79
N ASN A 354 8.72 43.43 48.29
CA ASN A 354 8.85 44.71 48.96
C ASN A 354 7.44 45.29 49.05
N GLY A 355 6.78 45.03 50.17
CA GLY A 355 5.59 45.75 50.59
C GLY A 355 5.97 47.23 50.59
N LYS A 356 5.38 47.96 49.66
CA LYS A 356 5.14 49.38 49.86
C LYS A 356 4.02 49.48 50.89
N ASP A 357 4.28 50.28 51.90
CA ASP A 357 3.30 50.83 52.85
C ASP A 357 2.05 51.38 52.15
#